data_AF-A0A538HM50-F1
#
_entry.id   AF-A0A538HM50-F1
#
_cell.length_a   1.000
_cell.length_b   1.000
_cell.length_c   1.000
_cell.angle_alpha   90.00
_cell.angle_beta   90.00
_cell.angle_gamma   90.00
#
_symmetry.space_group_name_H-M   'P 1'
#
loop_
_entity.id
_entity.type
_entity.pdbx_description
1 polymer ?
#
loop_
_entity_poly.entity_id
_entity_poly.type
_entity_poly.pdbx_seq_one_letter_code
_entity_poly.pdbx_strand_id
1 'polypeptide(L)'
;MFIRFRDAHAAYSMKYPEGWAQQGTGARVTFRDKNNVVRVLVTRSAPPTATSIRADLGRLRGARLRSGPQPLTIAGARAFKVVYTTASAPNAVTGKRVTLQVDRYYLSHAGKEAIVDLGTPVGVDNVDAYRLMIESYRWR
;
A
#
# COMPACT_ATOMS: atom_id res chain seq x y z
N MET A 1 -9.77 -14.44 8.71
CA MET A 1 -10.81 -13.41 8.91
C MET A 1 -10.25 -12.05 8.50
N PHE A 2 -11.08 -11.13 7.99
CA PHE A 2 -10.69 -9.75 7.69
C PHE A 2 -11.56 -8.78 8.48
N ILE A 3 -10.93 -7.79 9.11
CA ILE A 3 -11.61 -6.73 9.84
C ILE A 3 -11.45 -5.40 9.11
N ARG A 4 -12.37 -4.46 9.34
CA ARG A 4 -12.40 -3.17 8.65
C ARG A 4 -11.78 -2.09 9.51
N PHE A 5 -10.66 -1.54 9.05
CA PHE A 5 -10.13 -0.28 9.54
C PHE A 5 -10.91 0.90 8.95
N ARG A 6 -11.14 1.94 9.75
CA ARG A 6 -11.76 3.20 9.34
C ARG A 6 -10.94 4.34 9.92
N ASP A 7 -10.64 5.33 9.08
CA ASP A 7 -10.03 6.58 9.51
C ASP A 7 -10.95 7.75 9.17
N ALA A 8 -11.51 8.38 10.20
CA ALA A 8 -12.42 9.50 10.04
C ALA A 8 -11.69 10.78 9.59
N HIS A 9 -10.44 10.98 10.04
CA HIS A 9 -9.67 12.19 9.72
C HIS A 9 -9.19 12.19 8.27
N ALA A 10 -8.66 11.06 7.80
CA ALA A 10 -8.23 10.88 6.42
C ALA A 10 -9.40 10.54 5.47
N ALA A 11 -10.57 10.18 6.03
CA ALA A 11 -11.80 9.85 5.33
C ALA A 11 -11.66 8.64 4.40
N TYR A 12 -11.20 7.51 4.95
CA TYR A 12 -11.14 6.25 4.21
C TYR A 12 -11.42 5.03 5.10
N SER A 13 -11.64 3.88 4.47
CA SER A 13 -11.70 2.59 5.13
C SER A 13 -11.11 1.50 4.26
N MET A 14 -10.57 0.45 4.87
CA MET A 14 -9.98 -0.70 4.18
C MET A 14 -10.07 -1.95 5.07
N LYS A 15 -10.22 -3.13 4.49
CA LYS A 15 -10.07 -4.39 5.21
C LYS A 15 -8.60 -4.76 5.35
N TYR A 16 -8.25 -5.43 6.44
CA TYR A 16 -6.97 -6.08 6.63
C TYR A 16 -7.15 -7.38 7.44
N PRO A 17 -6.20 -8.33 7.37
CA PRO A 17 -6.34 -9.59 8.09
C PRO A 17 -6.39 -9.34 9.60
N GLU A 18 -7.31 -10.02 10.27
CA GLU A 18 -7.38 -10.01 11.72
C GLU A 18 -6.06 -10.50 12.33
N GLY A 19 -5.64 -9.90 13.45
CA GLY A 19 -4.40 -10.25 14.15
C GLY A 19 -3.14 -9.54 13.66
N TRP A 20 -3.19 -8.78 12.55
CA TRP A 20 -2.05 -7.95 12.14
C TRP A 20 -1.89 -6.75 13.07
N ALA A 21 -0.64 -6.47 13.44
CA ALA A 21 -0.30 -5.32 14.26
C ALA A 21 -0.54 -4.02 13.49
N GLN A 22 -1.34 -3.11 14.05
CA GLN A 22 -1.58 -1.78 13.52
C GLN A 22 -0.67 -0.75 14.21
N GLN A 23 -0.08 0.16 13.44
CA GLN A 23 0.72 1.28 13.92
C GLN A 23 0.34 2.57 13.19
N GLY A 24 0.41 3.69 13.92
CA GLY A 24 0.04 5.01 13.41
C GLY A 24 -1.47 5.24 13.38
N THR A 25 -1.86 6.47 13.03
CA THR A 25 -3.24 6.94 12.95
C THR A 25 -3.36 8.01 11.86
N GLY A 26 -4.58 8.30 11.41
CA GLY A 26 -4.85 9.39 10.48
C GLY A 26 -4.33 9.10 9.07
N ALA A 27 -3.56 10.05 8.55
CA ALA A 27 -3.00 10.03 7.22
C ALA A 27 -1.87 9.00 7.02
N ARG A 28 -1.36 8.36 8.07
CA ARG A 28 -0.25 7.39 7.95
C ARG A 28 -0.48 6.20 8.87
N VAL A 29 -0.88 5.09 8.27
CA VAL A 29 -1.17 3.83 8.98
C VAL A 29 -0.33 2.71 8.40
N THR A 30 0.08 1.78 9.24
CA THR A 30 0.80 0.56 8.85
C THR A 30 0.21 -0.66 9.53
N PHE A 31 -0.05 -1.73 8.78
CA PHE A 31 -0.44 -3.05 9.29
C PHE A 31 0.69 -4.03 9.00
N ARG A 32 1.05 -4.90 9.95
CA ARG A 32 2.14 -5.87 9.78
C ARG A 32 1.85 -7.21 10.43
N ASP A 33 2.37 -8.25 9.80
CA ASP A 33 2.56 -9.57 10.37
C ASP A 33 3.86 -10.17 9.82
N LYS A 34 4.79 -10.55 10.72
CA LYS A 34 6.15 -10.98 10.36
C LYS A 34 6.82 -9.98 9.40
N ASN A 35 7.06 -10.37 8.16
CA ASN A 35 7.66 -9.53 7.12
C ASN A 35 6.63 -8.96 6.13
N ASN A 36 5.36 -9.32 6.27
CA ASN A 36 4.28 -8.72 5.50
C ASN A 36 3.98 -7.32 6.03
N VAL A 37 3.76 -6.38 5.12
CA VAL A 37 3.50 -4.99 5.46
C VAL A 37 2.46 -4.39 4.54
N VAL A 38 1.51 -3.69 5.13
CA VAL A 38 0.63 -2.77 4.42
C VAL A 38 0.87 -1.38 4.96
N ARG A 39 1.09 -0.40 4.09
CA ARG A 39 1.20 1.00 4.47
C ARG A 39 0.20 1.82 3.68
N VAL A 40 -0.54 2.67 4.38
CA VAL A 40 -1.42 3.66 3.77
C VAL A 40 -0.89 5.04 4.12
N LEU A 41 -0.72 5.88 3.10
CA LEU A 41 -0.40 7.30 3.23
C LEU A 41 -1.45 8.12 2.47
N VAL A 42 -2.18 9.00 3.17
CA VAL A 42 -3.15 9.91 2.58
C VAL A 42 -2.61 11.34 2.62
N THR A 43 -2.65 12.04 1.50
CA THR A 43 -2.20 13.44 1.41
C THR A 43 -3.16 14.26 0.55
N ARG A 44 -3.13 15.59 0.69
CA ARG A 44 -3.76 16.48 -0.29
C ARG A 44 -2.86 16.54 -1.53
N SER A 45 -3.42 16.23 -2.69
CA SER A 45 -2.68 16.17 -3.94
C SER A 45 -3.63 16.27 -5.13
N ALA A 46 -3.12 16.73 -6.26
CA ALA A 46 -3.79 16.57 -7.54
C ALA A 46 -3.89 15.07 -7.89
N PRO A 47 -4.81 14.66 -8.78
CA PRO A 47 -4.87 13.28 -9.24
C PRO A 47 -3.51 12.80 -9.81
N PRO A 48 -3.10 11.55 -9.53
CA PRO A 48 -1.84 11.02 -10.01
C PRO A 48 -1.78 10.98 -11.52
N THR A 49 -0.60 11.29 -12.06
CA THR A 49 -0.25 11.03 -13.45
C THR A 49 0.91 10.03 -13.49
N ALA A 50 1.10 9.37 -14.63
CA ALA A 50 2.26 8.48 -14.80
C ALA A 50 3.60 9.21 -14.53
N THR A 51 3.67 10.50 -14.83
CA THR A 51 4.85 11.34 -14.59
C THR A 51 5.04 11.65 -13.10
N SER A 52 3.98 12.06 -12.38
CA SER A 52 4.09 12.30 -10.93
C SER A 52 4.44 11.03 -10.17
N ILE A 53 3.89 9.89 -10.58
CA ILE A 53 4.22 8.58 -10.02
C ILE A 53 5.69 8.23 -10.24
N ARG A 54 6.21 8.40 -11.47
CA ARG A 54 7.64 8.15 -11.74
C ARG A 54 8.55 9.03 -10.86
N ALA A 55 8.18 10.29 -10.65
CA ALA A 55 8.91 11.19 -9.77
C ALA A 55 8.85 10.74 -8.28
N ASP A 56 7.71 10.27 -7.81
CA ASP A 56 7.57 9.68 -6.46
C ASP A 56 8.44 8.44 -6.28
N LEU A 57 8.40 7.51 -7.23
CA LEU A 57 9.23 6.29 -7.20
C LEU A 57 10.73 6.59 -7.17
N GLY A 58 11.19 7.64 -7.86
CA GLY A 58 12.58 8.09 -7.84
C GLY A 58 13.07 8.54 -6.45
N ARG A 59 12.15 8.87 -5.53
CA ARG A 59 12.47 9.23 -4.13
C ARG A 59 12.58 8.01 -3.21
N LEU A 60 12.12 6.84 -3.64
CA LEU A 60 12.19 5.61 -2.85
C LEU A 60 13.60 5.02 -2.87
N ARG A 61 14.35 5.25 -1.78
CA ARG A 61 15.70 4.70 -1.62
C ARG A 61 15.64 3.18 -1.48
N GLY A 62 16.48 2.49 -2.25
CA GLY A 62 16.58 1.03 -2.22
C GLY A 62 15.42 0.28 -2.89
N ALA A 63 14.49 0.99 -3.55
CA ALA A 63 13.47 0.36 -4.37
C ALA A 63 14.02 0.02 -5.77
N ARG A 64 13.66 -1.15 -6.29
CA ARG A 64 13.96 -1.59 -7.66
C ARG A 64 12.66 -1.82 -8.41
N LEU A 65 12.39 -0.99 -9.41
CA LEU A 65 11.15 -1.07 -10.20
C LEU A 65 11.07 -2.41 -10.95
N ARG A 66 9.90 -3.05 -10.91
CA ARG A 66 9.58 -4.28 -11.67
C ARG A 66 8.54 -4.02 -12.75
N SER A 67 7.56 -3.17 -12.46
CA SER A 67 6.56 -2.70 -13.41
C SER A 67 6.28 -1.22 -13.18
N GLY A 68 6.26 -0.44 -14.26
CA GLY A 68 5.96 1.00 -14.22
C GLY A 68 4.48 1.30 -13.92
N PRO A 69 4.08 2.58 -13.96
CA PRO A 69 2.70 2.98 -13.66
C PRO A 69 1.72 2.40 -14.69
N GLN A 70 0.81 1.54 -14.22
CA GLN A 70 -0.25 0.95 -15.02
C GLN A 70 -1.61 1.47 -14.54
N PRO A 71 -2.45 2.06 -15.41
CA PRO A 71 -3.78 2.48 -15.03
C PRO A 71 -4.68 1.25 -14.78
N LEU A 72 -5.54 1.35 -13.79
CA LEU A 72 -6.56 0.35 -13.48
C LEU A 72 -7.76 1.00 -12.80
N THR A 73 -8.77 0.18 -12.51
CA THR A 73 -9.96 0.59 -11.75
C THR A 73 -10.01 -0.19 -10.45
N ILE A 74 -10.20 0.51 -9.33
CA ILE A 74 -10.45 -0.09 -8.01
C ILE A 74 -11.79 0.42 -7.53
N ALA A 75 -12.74 -0.49 -7.34
CA ALA A 75 -14.08 -0.17 -6.85
C ALA A 75 -14.79 0.95 -7.65
N GLY A 76 -14.63 0.94 -8.97
CA GLY A 76 -15.22 1.94 -9.87
C GLY A 76 -14.45 3.26 -10.00
N ALA A 77 -13.37 3.46 -9.23
CA ALA A 77 -12.53 4.65 -9.31
C ALA A 77 -11.23 4.37 -10.08
N ARG A 78 -10.79 5.34 -10.89
CA ARG A 78 -9.49 5.30 -11.58
C ARG A 78 -8.35 5.29 -10.55
N ALA A 79 -7.37 4.42 -10.79
CA ALA A 79 -6.18 4.27 -9.98
C ALA A 79 -4.96 3.99 -10.86
N PHE A 80 -3.79 3.95 -10.24
CA PHE A 80 -2.57 3.39 -10.84
C PHE A 80 -1.96 2.32 -9.95
N LYS A 81 -1.36 1.30 -10.55
CA LYS A 81 -0.55 0.29 -9.89
C LYS A 81 0.89 0.38 -10.37
N VAL A 82 1.83 0.15 -9.46
CA VAL A 82 3.26 -0.03 -9.71
C VAL A 82 3.72 -1.24 -8.93
N VAL A 83 4.70 -1.99 -9.46
CA VAL A 83 5.34 -3.09 -8.73
C VAL A 83 6.82 -2.78 -8.58
N TYR A 84 7.35 -2.87 -7.37
CA TYR A 84 8.78 -2.75 -7.10
C TYR A 84 9.22 -3.74 -6.04
N THR A 85 10.53 -3.99 -5.94
CA THR A 85 11.10 -4.73 -4.81
C THR A 85 11.92 -3.83 -3.90
N THR A 86 11.98 -4.16 -2.62
CA THR A 86 12.79 -3.44 -1.63
C THR A 86 13.20 -4.35 -0.47
N ALA A 87 14.17 -3.94 0.33
CA ALA A 87 14.51 -4.65 1.56
C ALA A 87 13.49 -4.32 2.65
N SER A 88 12.97 -5.35 3.33
CA SER A 88 12.16 -5.21 4.53
C SER A 88 12.92 -4.49 5.65
N ALA A 89 12.16 -3.96 6.62
CA ALA A 89 12.71 -3.66 7.94
C ALA A 89 13.23 -4.96 8.59
N PRO A 90 14.22 -4.89 9.48
CA PRO A 90 14.66 -6.06 10.23
C PRO A 90 13.46 -6.72 10.94
N ASN A 91 13.36 -8.04 10.82
CA ASN A 91 12.35 -8.79 11.55
C ASN A 91 12.58 -8.63 13.07
N ALA A 92 11.52 -8.35 13.83
CA ALA A 92 11.63 -8.04 15.27
C ALA A 92 12.16 -9.21 16.11
N VAL A 93 12.02 -10.45 15.64
CA VAL A 93 12.47 -11.65 16.36
C VAL A 93 13.85 -12.11 15.87
N THR A 94 14.05 -12.16 14.55
CA THR A 94 15.28 -12.76 13.97
C THR A 94 16.34 -11.75 13.56
N GLY A 95 16.02 -10.45 13.51
CA GLY A 95 16.89 -9.38 12.99
C GLY A 95 17.15 -9.45 11.47
N LYS A 96 16.76 -10.52 10.79
CA LYS A 96 17.00 -10.72 9.36
C LYS A 96 16.13 -9.78 8.52
N ARG A 97 16.68 -9.37 7.37
CA ARG A 97 15.95 -8.68 6.30
C ARG A 97 15.69 -9.66 5.17
N VAL A 98 14.48 -9.60 4.64
CA VAL A 98 14.08 -10.26 3.39
C VAL A 98 13.80 -9.24 2.29
N THR A 99 13.87 -9.67 1.04
CA THR A 99 13.38 -8.89 -0.11
C THR A 99 11.87 -8.97 -0.17
N LEU A 100 11.21 -7.82 -0.21
CA LEU A 100 9.78 -7.70 -0.43
C LEU A 100 9.50 -7.43 -1.90
N GLN A 101 8.42 -8.01 -2.42
CA GLN A 101 7.68 -7.48 -3.56
C GLN A 101 6.58 -6.58 -3.03
N VAL A 102 6.49 -5.36 -3.56
CA VAL A 102 5.50 -4.37 -3.17
C VAL A 102 4.63 -4.00 -4.35
N ASP A 103 3.33 -4.21 -4.17
CA ASP A 103 2.27 -3.67 -5.02
C ASP A 103 1.86 -2.31 -4.46
N ARG A 104 2.22 -1.22 -5.15
CA ARG A 104 1.84 0.13 -4.78
C ARG A 104 0.68 0.62 -5.62
N TYR A 105 -0.35 1.15 -4.95
CA TYR A 105 -1.52 1.74 -5.56
C TYR A 105 -1.60 3.23 -5.27
N TYR A 106 -2.01 4.00 -6.27
CA TYR A 106 -2.31 5.43 -6.16
C TYR A 106 -3.80 5.63 -6.45
N LEU A 107 -4.53 6.13 -5.45
CA LEU A 107 -5.98 6.30 -5.46
C LEU A 107 -6.28 7.78 -5.25
N SER A 108 -7.01 8.44 -6.15
CA SER A 108 -7.40 9.84 -5.97
C SER A 108 -8.87 10.00 -5.63
N HIS A 109 -9.20 10.98 -4.79
CA HIS A 109 -10.57 11.39 -4.51
C HIS A 109 -10.63 12.80 -3.93
N ALA A 110 -11.46 13.67 -4.50
CA ALA A 110 -11.76 15.01 -3.97
C ALA A 110 -10.52 15.81 -3.49
N GLY A 111 -9.48 15.91 -4.34
CA GLY A 111 -8.24 16.64 -4.02
C GLY A 111 -7.32 15.94 -3.01
N LYS A 112 -7.57 14.68 -2.72
CA LYS A 112 -6.70 13.80 -1.94
C LYS A 112 -6.14 12.68 -2.81
N GLU A 113 -4.99 12.18 -2.40
CA GLU A 113 -4.38 10.96 -2.91
C GLU A 113 -4.07 10.02 -1.74
N ALA A 114 -4.38 8.75 -1.91
CA ALA A 114 -3.92 7.66 -1.06
C ALA A 114 -2.89 6.82 -1.82
N ILE A 115 -1.73 6.64 -1.20
CA ILE A 115 -0.70 5.69 -1.60
C ILE A 115 -0.83 4.47 -0.68
N VAL A 116 -1.12 3.31 -1.27
CA VAL A 116 -1.25 2.04 -0.54
C VAL A 116 -0.15 1.09 -1.02
N ASP A 117 0.81 0.79 -0.16
CA ASP A 117 1.82 -0.25 -0.38
C ASP A 117 1.34 -1.57 0.23
N LEU A 118 1.32 -2.64 -0.56
CA LEU A 118 1.09 -4.01 -0.10
C LEU A 118 2.37 -4.84 -0.36
N GLY A 119 3.12 -5.13 0.69
CA GLY A 119 4.46 -5.71 0.62
C GLY A 119 4.55 -7.09 1.27
N THR A 120 4.90 -8.10 0.47
CA THR A 120 5.09 -9.50 0.90
C THR A 120 6.51 -9.97 0.57
N PRO A 121 7.13 -10.89 1.33
CA PRO A 121 8.38 -11.50 0.92
C PRO A 121 8.26 -12.14 -0.48
N VAL A 122 9.30 -12.01 -1.30
CA VAL A 122 9.34 -12.66 -2.62
C VAL A 122 9.19 -14.17 -2.44
N GLY A 123 8.32 -14.79 -3.25
CA GLY A 123 8.01 -16.22 -3.19
C GLY A 123 6.90 -16.60 -2.20
N VAL A 124 6.36 -15.64 -1.42
CA VAL A 124 5.19 -15.86 -0.58
C VAL A 124 3.93 -15.51 -1.36
N ASP A 125 2.99 -16.45 -1.44
CA ASP A 125 1.69 -16.23 -2.05
C ASP A 125 0.76 -15.48 -1.09
N ASN A 126 0.51 -14.21 -1.42
CA ASN A 126 -0.41 -13.32 -0.70
C ASN A 126 -1.39 -12.63 -1.67
N VAL A 127 -1.51 -13.14 -2.90
CA VAL A 127 -2.19 -12.44 -4.00
C VAL A 127 -3.65 -12.18 -3.66
N ASP A 128 -4.38 -13.20 -3.21
CA ASP A 128 -5.81 -13.09 -2.90
C ASP A 128 -6.08 -12.19 -1.69
N ALA A 129 -5.27 -12.31 -0.65
CA ALA A 129 -5.38 -11.46 0.53
C ALA A 129 -5.17 -9.99 0.15
N TYR A 130 -4.13 -9.68 -0.63
CA TYR A 130 -3.80 -8.31 -1.02
C TYR A 130 -4.82 -7.74 -2.00
N ARG A 131 -5.33 -8.57 -2.92
CA ARG A 131 -6.44 -8.21 -3.80
C ARG A 131 -7.68 -7.81 -2.98
N LEU A 132 -8.06 -8.62 -2.00
CA LEU A 132 -9.21 -8.30 -1.13
C LEU A 132 -8.98 -6.99 -0.36
N MET A 133 -7.77 -6.76 0.16
CA MET A 133 -7.46 -5.51 0.86
C MET A 133 -7.65 -4.30 -0.04
N ILE A 134 -7.02 -4.27 -1.22
CA ILE A 134 -7.11 -3.11 -2.11
C ILE A 134 -8.52 -2.94 -2.69
N GLU A 135 -9.20 -4.03 -3.07
CA GLU A 135 -10.57 -3.98 -3.59
C GLU A 135 -11.59 -3.56 -2.53
N SER A 136 -11.24 -3.64 -1.24
CA SER A 136 -12.06 -3.16 -0.13
C SER A 136 -11.83 -1.69 0.23
N TYR A 137 -10.80 -1.04 -0.32
CA TYR A 137 -10.50 0.35 -0.05
C TYR A 137 -11.65 1.25 -0.52
N ARG A 138 -12.15 2.09 0.38
CA ARG A 138 -13.21 3.07 0.06
C ARG A 138 -12.84 4.41 0.69
N TRP A 139 -12.91 5.48 -0.11
CA TRP A 139 -13.05 6.83 0.41
C TRP A 139 -14.37 6.97 1.17
N ARG A 140 -14.42 7.88 2.14
CA ARG A 140 -15.56 8.16 3.01
C ARG A 140 -15.95 9.62 2.96
#